data_AF-A0A8K0KJW0-F1
#
_entry.id   AF-A0A8K0KJW0-F1
#
_cell.length_a   1.000
_cell.length_b   1.000
_cell.length_c   1.000
_cell.angle_alpha   90.00
_cell.angle_beta   90.00
_cell.angle_gamma   90.00
#
_symmetry.space_group_name_H-M   'P 1'
#
loop_
_entity.id
_entity.type
_entity.pdbx_description
1 polymer ?
#
loop_
_entity_poly.entity_id
_entity_poly.type
_entity_poly.pdbx_seq_one_letter_code
_entity_poly.pdbx_strand_id
1 'polypeptide(L)'
;MLPEKSEKTWIEARRCDYDGKYYCHVCHRNSVSVIPARVIHNWDFEERKICQSSKQFLSLMAKRPVLKLQEINPMLFNFVEELSLVKKIREDILLMKKYFISCKDATESRILWKLSDRQHFAENVDAYSMQDLIDVNTGVLLEYLKNIQTIFIKHIKEDCKLCYGKGYICEVCGEEPVIFPFDAAVTICQKCQSVYHKLCWTKRNQQCRKCERVLRRSLQRLETLTVDDG
;
A
#
# COMPACT_ATOMS: atom_id res chain seq x y z
N MET A 1 -31.04 -37.74 58.12
CA MET A 1 -29.85 -37.29 57.37
C MET A 1 -30.31 -36.88 55.99
N LEU A 2 -30.43 -35.58 55.74
CA LEU A 2 -30.79 -35.04 54.41
C LEU A 2 -29.51 -35.00 53.56
N PRO A 3 -29.56 -35.39 52.28
CA PRO A 3 -28.38 -35.36 51.42
C PRO A 3 -27.96 -33.91 51.18
N GLU A 4 -26.67 -33.64 51.39
CA GLU A 4 -26.04 -32.36 51.10
C GLU A 4 -26.31 -31.96 49.65
N LYS A 5 -26.91 -30.79 49.46
CA LYS A 5 -27.06 -30.17 48.14
C LYS A 5 -25.65 -29.88 47.63
N SER A 6 -25.20 -30.61 46.62
CA SER A 6 -23.98 -30.25 45.88
C SER A 6 -24.15 -28.83 45.35
N GLU A 7 -23.40 -27.90 45.90
CA GLU A 7 -23.39 -26.50 45.49
C GLU A 7 -22.82 -26.46 44.06
N LYS A 8 -23.71 -26.40 43.06
CA LYS A 8 -23.30 -26.30 41.66
C LYS A 8 -22.61 -24.94 41.51
N THR A 9 -21.28 -24.93 41.55
CA THR A 9 -20.48 -23.76 41.22
C THR A 9 -20.73 -23.47 39.74
N TRP A 10 -21.61 -22.50 39.45
CA TRP A 10 -21.89 -22.08 38.09
C TRP A 10 -20.61 -21.46 37.53
N ILE A 11 -19.93 -22.19 36.63
CA ILE A 11 -18.74 -21.66 35.97
C ILE A 11 -19.19 -20.55 35.04
N GLU A 12 -18.88 -19.31 35.41
CA GLU A 12 -19.26 -18.12 34.67
C GLU A 12 -18.72 -18.18 33.23
N ALA A 13 -19.61 -17.95 32.26
CA ALA A 13 -19.25 -17.94 30.85
C ALA A 13 -18.40 -16.71 30.53
N ARG A 14 -17.36 -16.89 29.71
CA ARG A 14 -16.41 -15.83 29.35
C ARG A 14 -16.73 -15.28 27.97
N ARG A 15 -16.80 -13.96 27.84
CA ARG A 15 -17.03 -13.28 26.56
C ARG A 15 -15.74 -13.16 25.77
N CYS A 16 -15.76 -13.57 24.50
CA CYS A 16 -14.67 -13.34 23.56
C CYS A 16 -14.79 -11.94 22.95
N ASP A 17 -13.70 -11.17 22.98
CA ASP A 17 -13.72 -9.79 22.45
C ASP A 17 -13.73 -9.72 20.91
N TYR A 18 -13.32 -10.81 20.23
CA TYR A 18 -13.27 -10.85 18.76
C TYR A 18 -14.65 -11.05 18.12
N ASP A 19 -15.43 -12.04 18.57
CA ASP A 19 -16.73 -12.38 17.97
C ASP A 19 -17.93 -11.98 18.84
N GLY A 20 -17.69 -11.47 20.04
CA GLY A 20 -18.71 -11.04 21.00
C GLY A 20 -19.48 -12.16 21.70
N LYS A 21 -19.17 -13.43 21.44
CA LYS A 21 -19.91 -14.59 21.98
C LYS A 21 -19.37 -15.03 23.34
N TYR A 22 -20.20 -15.77 24.09
CA TYR A 22 -19.85 -16.34 25.38
C TYR A 22 -19.44 -17.81 25.26
N TYR A 23 -18.43 -18.20 26.02
CA TYR A 23 -17.78 -19.51 25.94
C TYR A 23 -17.52 -20.08 27.33
N CYS A 24 -17.52 -21.41 27.46
CA CYS A 24 -17.10 -22.08 28.69
C CYS A 24 -15.59 -21.91 28.93
N HIS A 25 -15.13 -22.23 30.14
CA HIS A 25 -13.72 -22.13 30.53
C HIS A 25 -12.75 -22.99 29.68
N VAL A 26 -13.24 -24.09 29.08
CA VAL A 26 -12.45 -24.96 28.19
C VAL A 26 -12.20 -24.29 26.84
N CYS A 27 -13.24 -23.70 26.25
CA CYS A 27 -13.20 -23.02 24.96
C CYS A 27 -12.58 -21.62 25.04
N HIS A 28 -12.60 -21.00 26.22
CA HIS A 28 -12.07 -19.67 26.46
C HIS A 28 -11.12 -19.65 27.65
N ARG A 29 -9.84 -19.87 27.37
CA ARG A 29 -8.76 -19.95 28.35
C ARG A 29 -8.14 -18.60 28.71
N ASN A 30 -8.84 -17.50 28.41
CA ASN A 30 -8.33 -16.12 28.56
C ASN A 30 -7.05 -15.87 27.74
N SER A 31 -6.88 -16.57 26.62
CA SER A 31 -5.87 -16.21 25.64
C SER A 31 -6.09 -14.79 25.17
N VAL A 32 -5.01 -14.08 24.87
CA VAL A 32 -5.07 -12.67 24.48
C VAL A 32 -4.64 -12.49 23.04
N SER A 33 -5.20 -11.49 22.36
CA SER A 33 -4.78 -11.08 21.02
C SER A 33 -5.24 -9.66 20.73
N VAL A 34 -4.50 -8.97 19.84
CA VAL A 34 -4.97 -7.75 19.20
C VAL A 34 -6.21 -8.04 18.34
N ILE A 35 -7.21 -7.14 18.39
CA ILE A 35 -8.50 -7.30 17.70
C ILE A 35 -8.53 -6.45 16.42
N PRO A 36 -8.69 -7.05 15.23
CA PRO A 36 -8.65 -6.33 13.96
C PRO A 36 -9.59 -5.13 13.86
N ALA A 37 -10.85 -5.29 14.29
CA ALA A 37 -11.83 -4.21 14.24
C ALA A 37 -11.41 -2.99 15.09
N ARG A 38 -10.77 -3.23 16.25
CA ARG A 38 -10.28 -2.15 17.13
C ARG A 38 -9.09 -1.41 16.52
N VAL A 39 -8.16 -2.15 15.91
CA VAL A 39 -7.03 -1.54 15.19
C VAL A 39 -7.51 -0.69 14.02
N ILE A 40 -8.41 -1.23 13.19
CA ILE A 40 -8.84 -0.54 11.97
C ILE A 40 -9.68 0.71 12.28
N HIS A 41 -10.54 0.66 13.29
CA HIS A 41 -11.45 1.77 13.60
C HIS A 41 -10.87 2.77 14.60
N ASN A 42 -10.01 2.33 15.52
CA ASN A 42 -9.54 3.16 16.64
C ASN A 42 -8.02 3.20 16.79
N TRP A 43 -7.27 2.51 15.91
CA TRP A 43 -5.81 2.34 16.06
C TRP A 43 -5.40 1.78 17.43
N ASP A 44 -6.26 0.94 18.02
CA ASP A 44 -6.07 0.32 19.34
C ASP A 44 -5.44 -1.08 19.19
N PHE A 45 -4.21 -1.22 19.66
CA PHE A 45 -3.41 -2.45 19.63
C PHE A 45 -3.38 -3.19 20.97
N GLU A 46 -4.14 -2.76 21.97
CA GLU A 46 -4.15 -3.41 23.27
C GLU A 46 -4.78 -4.82 23.16
N GLU A 47 -4.13 -5.80 23.78
CA GLU A 47 -4.60 -7.17 23.67
C GLU A 47 -5.89 -7.39 24.47
N ARG A 48 -6.80 -8.18 23.89
CA ARG A 48 -8.09 -8.53 24.50
C ARG A 48 -8.21 -10.02 24.70
N LYS A 49 -8.96 -10.40 25.73
CA LYS A 49 -9.26 -11.81 26.01
C LYS A 49 -10.19 -12.38 24.93
N ILE A 50 -9.81 -13.52 24.38
CA ILE A 50 -10.54 -14.20 23.31
C ILE A 50 -10.63 -15.70 23.53
N CYS A 51 -11.59 -16.33 22.84
CA CYS A 51 -11.71 -17.78 22.82
C CYS A 51 -10.61 -18.43 21.97
N GLN A 52 -10.41 -19.72 22.17
CA GLN A 52 -9.31 -20.47 21.56
C GLN A 52 -9.44 -20.55 20.03
N SER A 53 -10.66 -20.72 19.50
CA SER A 53 -10.92 -20.76 18.06
C SER A 53 -10.58 -19.43 17.39
N SER A 54 -11.02 -18.31 17.97
CA SER A 54 -10.67 -16.97 17.50
C SER A 54 -9.17 -16.72 17.54
N LYS A 55 -8.47 -17.18 18.58
CA LYS A 55 -7.01 -17.04 18.65
C LYS A 55 -6.33 -17.78 17.50
N GLN A 56 -6.72 -19.04 17.25
CA GLN A 56 -6.18 -19.83 16.14
C GLN A 56 -6.46 -19.15 14.79
N PHE A 57 -7.68 -18.69 14.57
CA PHE A 57 -8.04 -17.99 13.34
C PHE A 57 -7.22 -16.72 13.12
N LEU A 58 -7.13 -15.84 14.13
CA LEU A 58 -6.36 -14.61 14.05
C LEU A 58 -4.88 -14.87 13.81
N SER A 59 -4.30 -15.89 14.44
CA SER A 59 -2.91 -16.31 14.18
C SER A 59 -2.68 -16.76 12.75
N LEU A 60 -3.61 -17.54 12.17
CA LEU A 60 -3.51 -17.99 10.76
C LEU A 60 -3.65 -16.84 9.76
N MET A 61 -4.46 -15.83 10.10
CA MET A 61 -4.73 -14.68 9.24
C MET A 61 -3.72 -13.53 9.43
N ALA A 62 -2.87 -13.57 10.46
CA ALA A 62 -2.04 -12.45 10.88
C ALA A 62 -1.20 -11.83 9.75
N LYS A 63 -0.59 -12.66 8.90
CA LYS A 63 0.25 -12.23 7.77
C LYS A 63 -0.47 -12.18 6.41
N ARG A 64 -1.77 -12.46 6.35
CA ARG A 64 -2.52 -12.45 5.09
C ARG A 64 -2.99 -11.03 4.77
N PRO A 65 -2.63 -10.45 3.59
CA PRO A 65 -2.96 -9.08 3.25
C PRO A 65 -4.41 -8.97 2.74
N VAL A 66 -5.38 -9.13 3.63
CA VAL A 66 -6.81 -9.15 3.30
C VAL A 66 -7.55 -7.88 3.69
N LEU A 67 -6.90 -6.96 4.40
CA LEU A 67 -7.52 -5.73 4.90
C LEU A 67 -7.35 -4.62 3.88
N LYS A 68 -8.45 -4.24 3.22
CA LYS A 68 -8.48 -3.11 2.30
C LYS A 68 -8.76 -1.81 3.05
N LEU A 69 -7.74 -1.23 3.69
CA LEU A 69 -7.92 -0.13 4.63
C LEU A 69 -8.55 1.12 4.03
N GLN A 70 -8.23 1.44 2.77
CA GLN A 70 -8.82 2.58 2.07
C GLN A 70 -10.33 2.43 1.89
N GLU A 71 -10.82 1.20 1.70
CA GLU A 71 -12.26 0.89 1.59
C GLU A 71 -12.93 0.84 2.97
N ILE A 72 -12.24 0.30 3.99
CA ILE A 72 -12.84 0.07 5.32
C ILE A 72 -12.85 1.34 6.19
N ASN A 73 -11.74 2.08 6.23
CA ASN A 73 -11.60 3.30 7.03
C ASN A 73 -10.58 4.26 6.38
N PRO A 74 -10.97 5.04 5.34
CA PRO A 74 -10.06 5.96 4.67
C PRO A 74 -9.56 7.08 5.59
N MET A 75 -10.32 7.44 6.63
CA MET A 75 -9.94 8.49 7.58
C MET A 75 -8.71 8.12 8.40
N LEU A 76 -8.42 6.82 8.56
CA LEU A 76 -7.28 6.34 9.34
C LEU A 76 -5.94 6.91 8.83
N PHE A 77 -5.78 7.05 7.52
CA PHE A 77 -4.59 7.64 6.90
C PHE A 77 -4.40 9.12 7.29
N ASN A 78 -5.48 9.85 7.61
CA ASN A 78 -5.38 11.25 8.02
C ASN A 78 -4.93 11.39 9.48
N PHE A 79 -5.24 10.39 10.32
CA PHE A 79 -4.93 10.42 11.75
C PHE A 79 -3.60 9.76 12.10
N VAL A 80 -3.12 8.84 11.26
CA VAL A 80 -1.87 8.09 11.50
C VAL A 80 -0.87 8.46 10.40
N GLU A 81 0.10 9.31 10.76
CA GLU A 81 1.11 9.81 9.83
C GLU A 81 1.98 8.68 9.25
N GLU A 82 2.42 7.75 10.09
CA GLU A 82 3.27 6.62 9.69
C GLU A 82 2.57 5.74 8.65
N LEU A 83 1.27 5.53 8.81
CA LEU A 83 0.47 4.76 7.86
C LEU A 83 0.37 5.47 6.50
N SER A 84 0.21 6.79 6.50
CA SER A 84 0.25 7.62 5.30
C SER A 84 1.61 7.58 4.60
N LEU A 85 2.71 7.66 5.35
CA LEU A 85 4.06 7.52 4.81
C LEU A 85 4.29 6.14 4.20
N VAL A 86 3.86 5.07 4.88
CA VAL A 86 3.92 3.69 4.37
C VAL A 86 3.12 3.56 3.08
N LYS A 87 1.90 4.11 3.03
CA LYS A 87 1.09 4.12 1.81
C LYS A 87 1.82 4.80 0.66
N LYS A 88 2.39 5.98 0.91
CA LYS A 88 3.13 6.74 -0.10
C LYS A 88 4.33 5.97 -0.64
N ILE A 89 5.14 5.34 0.23
CA ILE A 89 6.28 4.53 -0.21
C ILE A 89 5.81 3.32 -1.05
N ARG A 90 4.69 2.69 -0.69
CA ARG A 90 4.12 1.58 -1.46
C ARG A 90 3.64 2.03 -2.86
N GLU A 91 3.01 3.19 -2.96
CA GLU A 91 2.65 3.79 -4.25
C GLU A 91 3.91 4.03 -5.12
N ASP A 92 4.97 4.53 -4.51
CA ASP A 92 6.25 4.75 -5.19
C ASP A 92 6.89 3.43 -5.64
N ILE A 93 6.83 2.37 -4.81
CA ILE A 93 7.29 1.02 -5.18
C ILE A 93 6.53 0.48 -6.40
N LEU A 94 5.21 0.69 -6.50
CA LEU A 94 4.45 0.30 -7.69
C LEU A 94 4.88 1.06 -8.95
N LEU A 95 5.25 2.34 -8.83
CA LEU A 95 5.82 3.11 -9.92
C LEU A 95 7.20 2.56 -10.32
N MET A 96 8.06 2.27 -9.34
CA MET A 96 9.40 1.70 -9.54
C MET A 96 9.36 0.31 -10.17
N LYS A 97 8.38 -0.53 -9.81
CA LYS A 97 8.18 -1.88 -10.37
C LYS A 97 8.18 -1.88 -11.91
N LYS A 98 7.61 -0.85 -12.53
CA LYS A 98 7.54 -0.71 -14.01
C LYS A 98 8.94 -0.64 -14.65
N TYR A 99 9.91 -0.07 -13.94
CA TYR A 99 11.31 -0.01 -14.37
C TYR A 99 11.96 -1.39 -14.30
N PHE A 100 11.72 -2.13 -13.22
CA PHE A 100 12.35 -3.42 -12.97
C PHE A 100 11.87 -4.53 -13.89
N ILE A 101 10.56 -4.62 -14.15
CA ILE A 101 10.00 -5.68 -15.03
C ILE A 101 10.52 -5.60 -16.47
N SER A 102 11.02 -4.45 -16.88
CA SER A 102 11.54 -4.18 -18.23
C SER A 102 13.06 -3.92 -18.20
N CYS A 103 13.74 -4.25 -17.10
CA CYS A 103 15.18 -4.10 -16.91
C CYS A 103 15.82 -5.47 -16.70
N LYS A 104 16.79 -5.81 -17.55
CA LYS A 104 17.51 -7.08 -17.48
C LYS A 104 18.33 -7.19 -16.18
N ASP A 105 19.09 -6.15 -15.83
CA ASP A 105 19.93 -6.11 -14.62
C ASP A 105 19.07 -6.24 -13.34
N ALA A 106 17.91 -5.60 -13.29
CA ALA A 106 16.96 -5.71 -12.19
C ALA A 106 16.40 -7.12 -12.03
N THR A 107 16.14 -7.78 -13.17
CA THR A 107 15.64 -9.16 -13.22
C THR A 107 16.70 -10.14 -12.73
N GLU A 108 17.94 -10.01 -13.21
CA GLU A 108 19.09 -10.85 -12.82
C GLU A 108 19.46 -10.67 -11.34
N SER A 109 19.48 -9.43 -10.84
CA SER A 109 19.71 -9.11 -9.43
C SER A 109 18.54 -9.43 -8.50
N ARG A 110 17.39 -9.85 -9.07
CA ARG A 110 16.15 -10.17 -8.35
C ARG A 110 15.74 -9.04 -7.39
N ILE A 111 15.83 -7.79 -7.83
CA ILE A 111 15.68 -6.62 -6.93
C ILE A 111 14.33 -6.60 -6.19
N LEU A 112 13.24 -7.00 -6.85
CA LEU A 112 11.90 -7.08 -6.23
C LEU A 112 11.83 -8.13 -5.11
N TRP A 113 12.66 -9.17 -5.15
CA TRP A 113 12.72 -10.21 -4.12
C TRP A 113 13.28 -9.69 -2.79
N LYS A 114 13.89 -8.49 -2.77
CA LYS A 114 14.28 -7.80 -1.53
C LYS A 114 13.08 -7.49 -0.62
N LEU A 115 11.85 -7.48 -1.16
CA LEU A 115 10.61 -7.39 -0.39
C LEU A 115 10.31 -8.66 0.43
N SER A 116 11.10 -9.73 0.29
CA SER A 116 11.02 -10.96 1.09
C SER A 116 9.58 -11.51 1.19
N ASP A 117 9.03 -11.69 2.39
CA ASP A 117 7.68 -12.20 2.65
C ASP A 117 6.57 -11.15 2.47
N ARG A 118 6.89 -9.94 1.98
CA ARG A 118 5.95 -8.82 1.79
C ARG A 118 5.79 -8.40 0.33
N GLN A 119 5.72 -9.39 -0.57
CA GLN A 119 5.54 -9.15 -2.01
C GLN A 119 4.24 -8.41 -2.35
N HIS A 120 3.21 -8.50 -1.50
CA HIS A 120 1.95 -7.80 -1.68
C HIS A 120 2.11 -6.28 -1.79
N PHE A 121 3.17 -5.70 -1.23
CA PHE A 121 3.48 -4.27 -1.38
C PHE A 121 3.83 -3.85 -2.81
N ALA A 122 4.31 -4.78 -3.64
CA ALA A 122 4.55 -4.56 -5.05
C ALA A 122 3.38 -5.01 -5.95
N GLU A 123 2.25 -5.42 -5.38
CA GLU A 123 1.08 -5.91 -6.11
C GLU A 123 -0.13 -5.00 -5.95
N ASN A 124 -0.42 -4.58 -4.73
CA ASN A 124 -1.59 -3.76 -4.40
C ASN A 124 -1.21 -2.75 -3.30
N VAL A 125 -1.62 -1.49 -3.41
CA VAL A 125 -1.37 -0.45 -2.38
C VAL A 125 -2.36 -0.54 -1.22
N ASP A 126 -3.59 -0.99 -1.46
CA ASP A 126 -4.67 -0.89 -0.48
C ASP A 126 -4.77 -2.10 0.46
N ALA A 127 -4.11 -3.21 0.13
CA ALA A 127 -4.18 -4.45 0.90
C ALA A 127 -3.13 -4.50 2.02
N TYR A 128 -3.56 -4.70 3.26
CA TYR A 128 -2.71 -4.82 4.45
C TYR A 128 -3.04 -6.09 5.21
N SER A 129 -2.04 -6.66 5.89
CA SER A 129 -2.22 -7.70 6.89
C SER A 129 -2.30 -7.11 8.30
N MET A 130 -2.76 -7.89 9.28
CA MET A 130 -2.71 -7.45 10.68
C MET A 130 -1.28 -7.25 11.16
N GLN A 131 -0.34 -8.08 10.71
CA GLN A 131 1.07 -7.93 11.03
C GLN A 131 1.62 -6.63 10.46
N ASP A 132 1.25 -6.25 9.23
CA ASP A 132 1.68 -4.96 8.66
C ASP A 132 1.25 -3.79 9.55
N LEU A 133 0.01 -3.79 10.05
CA LEU A 133 -0.49 -2.70 10.91
C LEU A 133 0.24 -2.64 12.25
N ILE A 134 0.55 -3.79 12.85
CA ILE A 134 1.38 -3.88 14.05
C ILE A 134 2.78 -3.31 13.77
N ASP A 135 3.35 -3.63 12.62
CA ASP A 135 4.69 -3.16 12.23
C ASP A 135 4.70 -1.67 11.82
N VAL A 136 3.58 -1.12 11.36
CA VAL A 136 3.40 0.35 11.22
C VAL A 136 3.45 0.98 12.60
N ASN A 137 2.66 0.48 13.55
CA ASN A 137 2.56 1.05 14.89
C ASN A 137 3.88 0.97 15.67
N THR A 138 4.69 -0.06 15.44
CA THR A 138 6.02 -0.18 16.06
C THR A 138 7.12 0.57 15.29
N GLY A 139 6.82 1.15 14.11
CA GLY A 139 7.79 1.85 13.25
C GLY A 139 8.68 0.93 12.40
N VAL A 140 8.70 -0.38 12.69
CA VAL A 140 9.53 -1.38 12.00
C VAL A 140 9.25 -1.40 10.49
N LEU A 141 7.98 -1.31 10.09
CA LEU A 141 7.61 -1.37 8.68
C LEU A 141 8.09 -0.13 7.91
N LEU A 142 8.04 1.04 8.53
CA LEU A 142 8.44 2.29 7.88
C LEU A 142 9.95 2.28 7.61
N GLU A 143 10.77 1.88 8.57
CA GLU A 143 12.21 1.74 8.40
C GLU A 143 12.55 0.71 7.33
N TYR A 144 11.91 -0.46 7.38
CA TYR A 144 12.06 -1.51 6.38
C TYR A 144 11.79 -0.98 4.96
N LEU A 145 10.65 -0.30 4.76
CA LEU A 145 10.27 0.23 3.44
C LEU A 145 11.20 1.35 2.96
N LYS A 146 11.68 2.22 3.85
CA LYS A 146 12.68 3.26 3.49
C LYS A 146 13.99 2.64 2.99
N ASN A 147 14.46 1.57 3.63
CA ASN A 147 15.64 0.85 3.21
C ASN A 147 15.46 0.21 1.82
N ILE A 148 14.32 -0.44 1.59
CA ILE A 148 13.96 -0.98 0.27
C ILE A 148 13.87 0.13 -0.78
N GLN A 149 13.21 1.24 -0.47
CA GLN A 149 13.08 2.38 -1.38
C GLN A 149 14.44 2.95 -1.77
N THR A 150 15.38 3.03 -0.82
CA THR A 150 16.75 3.50 -1.08
C THR A 150 17.47 2.60 -2.08
N ILE A 151 17.39 1.29 -1.89
CA ILE A 151 17.97 0.31 -2.83
C ILE A 151 17.36 0.45 -4.23
N PHE A 152 16.03 0.64 -4.30
CA PHE A 152 15.30 0.76 -5.55
C PHE A 152 15.64 2.06 -6.29
N ILE A 153 15.70 3.18 -5.57
CA ILE A 153 16.10 4.48 -6.13
C ILE A 153 17.52 4.42 -6.65
N LYS A 154 18.46 3.85 -5.88
CA LYS A 154 19.86 3.72 -6.28
C LYS A 154 20.00 2.95 -7.60
N HIS A 155 19.31 1.82 -7.74
CA HIS A 155 19.31 1.06 -8.98
C HIS A 155 18.79 1.90 -10.16
N ILE A 156 17.67 2.62 -9.99
CA ILE A 156 17.03 3.36 -11.07
C ILE A 156 17.85 4.59 -11.48
N LYS A 157 18.40 5.32 -10.51
CA LYS A 157 19.03 6.62 -10.75
C LYS A 157 20.54 6.59 -10.94
N GLU A 158 21.22 5.59 -10.37
CA GLU A 158 22.68 5.57 -10.31
C GLU A 158 23.27 4.33 -11.00
N ASP A 159 22.81 3.13 -10.63
CA ASP A 159 23.49 1.90 -11.04
C ASP A 159 23.12 1.44 -12.46
N CYS A 160 21.90 1.73 -12.94
CA CYS A 160 21.38 1.17 -14.20
C CYS A 160 21.01 2.25 -15.23
N LYS A 161 21.82 2.35 -16.29
CA LYS A 161 21.59 3.28 -17.43
C LYS A 161 20.27 3.02 -18.16
N LEU A 162 19.82 1.76 -18.23
CA LEU A 162 18.55 1.41 -18.87
C LEU A 162 17.35 1.94 -18.08
N CYS A 163 17.40 1.88 -16.74
CA CYS A 163 16.37 2.44 -15.89
C CYS A 163 16.41 3.98 -15.92
N TYR A 164 17.61 4.57 -15.83
CA TYR A 164 17.81 6.02 -15.90
C TYR A 164 17.26 6.60 -17.22
N GLY A 165 17.54 5.94 -18.35
CA GLY A 165 17.06 6.35 -19.68
C GLY A 165 15.54 6.31 -19.87
N LYS A 166 14.80 5.64 -18.97
CA LYS A 166 13.33 5.65 -18.92
C LYS A 166 12.76 6.77 -18.03
N GLY A 167 13.62 7.63 -17.49
CA GLY A 167 13.20 8.85 -16.84
C GLY A 167 12.59 9.86 -17.83
N TYR A 168 12.09 10.96 -17.31
CA TYR A 168 11.38 11.98 -18.08
C TYR A 168 12.14 13.29 -18.08
N ILE A 169 12.00 14.05 -19.16
CA ILE A 169 12.36 15.47 -19.20
C ILE A 169 11.05 16.25 -19.19
N CYS A 170 10.95 17.25 -18.32
CA CYS A 170 9.75 18.08 -18.23
C CYS A 170 9.61 18.91 -19.53
N GLU A 171 8.62 18.60 -20.39
CA GLU A 171 8.44 19.32 -21.68
C GLU A 171 8.02 20.80 -21.55
N VAL A 172 7.86 21.31 -20.32
CA VAL A 172 7.50 22.70 -20.05
C VAL A 172 8.73 23.57 -19.85
N CYS A 173 9.67 23.15 -18.98
CA CYS A 173 10.93 23.87 -18.79
C CYS A 173 12.06 23.36 -19.69
N GLY A 174 12.03 22.08 -20.08
CA GLY A 174 13.10 21.44 -20.85
C GLY A 174 14.42 21.32 -20.08
N GLU A 175 14.44 21.67 -18.80
CA GLU A 175 15.63 21.68 -17.95
C GLU A 175 16.00 20.26 -17.49
N GLU A 176 17.31 20.04 -17.36
CA GLU A 176 17.90 18.93 -16.59
C GLU A 176 17.89 19.28 -15.09
N PRO A 177 17.77 18.30 -14.17
CA PRO A 177 17.96 16.86 -14.37
C PRO A 177 16.71 16.09 -14.82
N VAL A 178 16.94 14.83 -15.21
CA VAL A 178 15.88 13.85 -15.48
C VAL A 178 15.03 13.63 -14.23
N ILE A 179 13.71 13.62 -14.41
CA ILE A 179 12.73 13.41 -13.35
C ILE A 179 12.04 12.06 -13.44
N PHE A 180 11.63 11.55 -12.29
CA PHE A 180 10.99 10.25 -12.17
C PHE A 180 9.59 10.36 -11.56
N PRO A 181 8.64 9.47 -11.91
CA PRO A 181 7.27 9.51 -11.38
C PRO A 181 7.15 9.49 -9.85
N PHE A 182 8.14 8.94 -9.16
CA PHE A 182 8.20 8.80 -7.70
C PHE A 182 8.95 9.93 -7.00
N ASP A 183 9.35 10.99 -7.71
CA ASP A 183 9.99 12.15 -7.10
C ASP A 183 8.96 13.05 -6.36
N ALA A 184 9.39 13.71 -5.28
CA ALA A 184 8.47 14.49 -4.44
C ALA A 184 7.85 15.72 -5.14
N ALA A 185 8.60 16.36 -6.05
CA ALA A 185 8.22 17.62 -6.70
C ALA A 185 7.66 17.44 -8.12
N VAL A 186 7.15 16.25 -8.45
CA VAL A 186 6.59 15.97 -9.78
C VAL A 186 5.09 15.67 -9.75
N THR A 187 4.47 15.70 -10.92
CA THR A 187 3.11 15.24 -11.16
C THR A 187 3.06 14.39 -12.41
N ILE A 188 2.14 13.43 -12.43
CA ILE A 188 1.93 12.50 -13.54
C ILE A 188 0.62 12.87 -14.23
N CYS A 189 0.66 13.05 -15.55
CA CYS A 189 -0.55 13.22 -16.33
C CYS A 189 -1.37 11.92 -16.32
N GLN A 190 -2.60 11.97 -15.83
CA GLN A 190 -3.46 10.77 -15.73
C GLN A 190 -3.82 10.15 -17.09
N LYS A 191 -3.82 10.95 -18.17
CA LYS A 191 -4.18 10.49 -19.52
C LYS A 191 -3.04 9.76 -20.24
N CYS A 192 -1.84 10.34 -20.25
CA CYS A 192 -0.72 9.84 -21.06
C CYS A 192 0.50 9.41 -20.24
N GLN A 193 0.41 9.51 -18.91
CA GLN A 193 1.44 9.11 -17.95
C GLN A 193 2.78 9.87 -18.08
N SER A 194 2.82 10.99 -18.82
CA SER A 194 4.01 11.83 -18.84
C SER A 194 4.19 12.58 -17.53
N VAL A 195 5.44 12.78 -17.12
CA VAL A 195 5.81 13.40 -15.85
C VAL A 195 6.25 14.84 -16.07
N TYR A 196 5.84 15.72 -15.16
CA TYR A 196 6.18 17.15 -15.16
C TYR A 196 6.53 17.60 -13.74
N HIS A 197 7.33 18.66 -13.59
CA HIS A 197 7.44 19.34 -12.30
C HIS A 197 6.07 19.89 -11.87
N LYS A 198 5.73 19.81 -10.57
CA LYS A 198 4.47 20.34 -10.03
C LYS A 198 4.29 21.82 -10.36
N LEU A 199 5.34 22.62 -10.21
CA LEU A 199 5.32 24.05 -10.54
C LEU A 199 5.05 24.30 -12.03
N CYS A 200 5.71 23.55 -12.92
CA CYS A 200 5.49 23.64 -14.36
C CYS A 200 4.06 23.25 -14.75
N TRP A 201 3.51 22.23 -14.10
CA TRP A 201 2.14 21.76 -14.32
C TRP A 201 1.11 22.82 -13.90
N THR A 202 1.28 23.43 -12.73
CA THR A 202 0.39 24.49 -12.23
C THR A 202 0.47 25.74 -13.09
N LYS A 203 1.68 26.18 -13.49
CA LYS A 203 1.87 27.33 -14.41
C LYS A 203 1.14 27.15 -15.75
N ARG A 204 0.85 25.91 -16.13
CA ARG A 204 0.15 25.54 -17.36
C ARG A 204 -1.33 25.24 -17.14
N ASN A 205 -1.92 25.66 -16.03
CA ASN A 205 -3.31 25.37 -15.67
C ASN A 205 -3.65 23.88 -15.81
N GLN A 206 -2.70 23.00 -15.46
CA GLN A 206 -2.87 21.55 -15.46
C GLN A 206 -3.18 20.94 -16.85
N GLN A 207 -2.75 21.59 -17.93
CA GLN A 207 -2.92 21.09 -19.29
C GLN A 207 -1.68 20.35 -19.79
N CYS A 208 -1.80 19.09 -20.22
CA CYS A 208 -0.66 18.31 -20.71
C CYS A 208 -0.24 18.67 -22.14
N ARG A 209 1.02 19.07 -22.34
CA ARG A 209 1.67 19.31 -23.66
C ARG A 209 1.55 18.09 -24.59
N LYS A 210 1.86 16.90 -24.08
CA LYS A 210 1.82 15.65 -24.87
C LYS A 210 0.40 15.31 -25.30
N CYS A 211 -0.59 15.41 -24.40
CA CYS A 211 -1.99 15.15 -24.74
C CYS A 211 -2.52 16.13 -25.79
N GLU A 212 -2.20 17.42 -25.67
CA GLU A 212 -2.57 18.43 -26.65
C GLU A 212 -1.99 18.11 -28.04
N ARG A 213 -0.69 17.73 -28.08
CA ARG A 213 -0.01 17.34 -29.32
C ARG A 213 -0.64 16.09 -29.95
N VAL A 214 -0.99 15.09 -29.14
CA VAL A 214 -1.66 13.86 -29.59
C VAL A 214 -3.04 14.17 -30.14
N LEU A 215 -3.83 14.99 -29.43
CA LEU A 215 -5.16 15.40 -29.87
C LEU A 215 -5.10 16.16 -31.20
N ARG A 216 -4.20 17.14 -31.34
CA ARG A 216 -4.03 17.90 -32.58
C ARG A 216 -3.68 17.01 -33.77
N ARG A 217 -2.77 16.05 -33.58
CA ARG A 217 -2.41 15.06 -34.62
C ARG A 217 -3.55 14.09 -34.95
N SER A 218 -4.47 13.86 -34.02
CA SER A 218 -5.66 13.02 -34.24
C SER A 218 -6.71 13.77 -35.07
N LEU A 219 -6.94 15.04 -34.75
CA LEU A 219 -7.89 15.90 -35.48
C LEU A 219 -7.44 16.11 -36.93
N GLN A 220 -6.17 16.43 -37.15
CA GLN A 220 -5.61 16.57 -38.50
C GLN A 220 -5.76 15.30 -39.34
N ARG A 221 -5.64 14.11 -38.73
CA ARG A 221 -5.84 12.83 -39.44
C ARG A 221 -7.29 12.58 -39.81
N LEU A 222 -8.24 13.07 -39.02
CA LEU A 222 -9.67 12.95 -39.32
C LEU A 222 -10.07 13.91 -40.45
N GLU A 223 -9.54 15.14 -40.44
CA GLU A 223 -9.75 16.12 -41.50
C GLU A 223 -9.24 15.63 -42.87
N THR A 224 -8.07 14.98 -42.92
CA THR A 224 -7.56 14.39 -44.16
C THR A 224 -8.41 13.26 -44.72
N LEU A 225 -9.11 12.50 -43.87
CA LEU A 225 -9.97 11.39 -44.32
C LEU A 225 -11.32 11.89 -44.89
N THR A 226 -11.78 13.07 -44.46
CA THR A 226 -13.05 13.64 -44.93
C THR A 226 -12.95 14.41 -46.24
N VAL A 227 -11.73 14.65 -46.75
CA VAL A 227 -11.49 15.41 -47.98
C VAL A 227 -11.39 14.50 -49.22
N ASP A 228 -11.17 13.20 -49.05
CA ASP A 228 -11.04 12.22 -50.16
C ASP A 228 -12.39 11.64 -50.65
N ASP A 229 -13.52 12.03 -50.06
CA ASP A 229 -14.88 11.55 -50.41
C ASP A 229 -15.75 12.59 -51.17
N GLY A 230 -15.16 13.68 -51.69
CA GLY A 230 -15.87 14.74 -52.43
C GLY A 230 -15.29 15.00 -53.82
#